data_AF-A0A060Y8Q9-F1
#
_entry.id   AF-A0A060Y8Q9-F1
#
_cell.length_a   1.000
_cell.length_b   1.000
_cell.length_c   1.000
_cell.angle_alpha   90.00
_cell.angle_beta   90.00
_cell.angle_gamma   90.00
#
_symmetry.space_group_name_H-M   'P 1'
#
loop_
_entity.id
_entity.type
_entity.pdbx_description
1 polymer ?
#
loop_
_entity_poly.entity_id
_entity_poly.type
_entity_poly.pdbx_seq_one_letter_code
_entity_poly.pdbx_strand_id
1 'polypeptide(L)'
;MVWGGISLGGRTALHVLARGSLTAIRYRDEILRLLVKPYAGAVHPGFLLMQDNARPHVAGVCQQFLQEEGFDAMDWPAVPQT
;
A
#
# COMPACT_ATOMS: atom_id res chain seq x y z
N MET A 1 -10.12 10.28 6.47
CA MET A 1 -9.69 9.47 5.32
C MET A 1 -9.71 8.02 5.76
N VAL A 2 -10.02 7.09 4.85
CA VAL A 2 -9.94 5.65 5.12
C VAL A 2 -9.01 4.99 4.11
N TRP A 3 -8.35 3.92 4.51
CA TRP A 3 -7.55 3.08 3.63
C TRP A 3 -7.96 1.62 3.78
N GLY A 4 -8.03 0.89 2.68
CA GLY A 4 -8.25 -0.55 2.68
C GLY A 4 -7.77 -1.17 1.38
N GLY A 5 -7.28 -2.41 1.47
CA GLY A 5 -6.92 -3.24 0.33
C GLY A 5 -7.90 -4.40 0.15
N ILE A 6 -8.11 -4.79 -1.10
CA ILE A 6 -8.92 -5.96 -1.47
C ILE A 6 -8.15 -6.81 -2.48
N SER A 7 -8.36 -8.12 -2.43
CA SER A 7 -7.92 -9.07 -3.43
C SER A 7 -9.06 -10.05 -3.74
N LEU A 8 -8.85 -10.96 -4.69
CA LEU A 8 -9.81 -12.04 -4.97
C LEU A 8 -10.10 -12.91 -3.73
N GLY A 9 -9.08 -13.15 -2.90
CA GLY A 9 -9.16 -14.05 -1.75
C GLY A 9 -9.57 -13.39 -0.44
N GLY A 10 -9.75 -12.06 -0.41
CA GLY A 10 -10.15 -11.38 0.82
C GLY A 10 -9.85 -9.88 0.82
N ARG A 11 -9.73 -9.32 2.02
CA ARG A 11 -9.48 -7.88 2.23
C ARG A 11 -8.67 -7.63 3.48
N THR A 12 -7.99 -6.49 3.53
CA THR A 12 -7.43 -5.97 4.78
C THR A 12 -8.54 -5.44 5.69
N ALA A 13 -8.20 -5.17 6.96
CA ALA A 13 -9.01 -4.29 7.77
C ALA A 13 -9.07 -2.88 7.13
N LEU A 14 -10.19 -2.17 7.32
CA LEU A 14 -10.29 -0.77 6.93
C LEU A 14 -9.64 0.08 8.02
N HIS A 15 -8.63 0.86 7.66
CA HIS A 15 -7.93 1.75 8.57
C HIS A 15 -8.49 3.16 8.47
N VAL A 16 -8.94 3.69 9.61
CA VAL A 16 -9.44 5.06 9.70
C VAL A 16 -8.29 5.96 10.11
N LEU A 17 -7.87 6.84 9.21
CA LEU A 17 -6.92 7.90 9.53
C LEU A 17 -7.64 8.99 10.31
N ALA A 18 -7.54 8.91 11.64
CA ALA A 18 -8.08 9.91 12.56
C ALA A 18 -7.26 11.20 12.47
N ARG A 19 -7.88 12.25 11.90
CA ARG A 19 -7.37 13.63 11.75
C ARG A 19 -6.07 13.77 10.92
N GLY A 20 -6.06 14.76 10.02
CA GLY A 20 -4.90 15.09 9.19
C GLY A 20 -4.83 14.33 7.85
N SER A 21 -3.83 14.69 7.04
CA SER A 21 -3.53 14.06 5.75
C SER A 21 -2.71 12.78 5.92
N LEU A 22 -2.80 11.89 4.94
CA LEU A 22 -1.89 10.76 4.79
C LEU A 22 -0.52 11.29 4.34
N THR A 23 0.48 11.24 5.21
CA THR A 23 1.87 11.55 4.88
C THR A 23 2.61 10.27 4.48
N ALA A 24 3.77 10.40 3.84
CA ALA A 24 4.60 9.24 3.49
C ALA A 24 4.99 8.39 4.73
N ILE A 25 5.31 9.04 5.85
CA ILE A 25 5.65 8.34 7.10
C ILE A 25 4.45 7.56 7.63
N ARG A 26 3.26 8.18 7.66
CA ARG A 26 2.03 7.49 8.07
C ARG A 26 1.66 6.37 7.12
N TYR A 27 1.88 6.55 5.81
CA TYR A 27 1.64 5.49 4.83
C TYR A 27 2.56 4.28 5.09
N ARG A 28 3.87 4.51 5.26
CA ARG A 28 4.81 3.44 5.62
C ARG A 28 4.41 2.73 6.91
N ASP A 29 4.17 3.48 7.98
CA ASP A 29 4.04 2.90 9.33
C ASP A 29 2.63 2.38 9.60
N GLU A 30 1.59 3.11 9.22
CA GLU A 30 0.21 2.71 9.51
C GLU A 30 -0.39 1.81 8.44
N ILE A 31 0.08 1.91 7.19
CA ILE A 31 -0.51 1.16 6.06
C ILE A 31 0.40 0.02 5.62
N LEU A 32 1.61 0.31 5.11
CA LEU A 32 2.49 -0.72 4.55
C LEU A 32 2.91 -1.73 5.63
N ARG A 33 3.38 -1.23 6.77
CA ARG A 33 3.89 -2.07 7.85
C ARG A 33 2.79 -2.82 8.61
N LEU A 34 1.68 -2.17 8.94
CA LEU A 34 0.65 -2.77 9.79
C LEU A 34 -0.42 -3.55 9.02
N LEU A 35 -0.66 -3.23 7.74
CA LEU A 35 -1.77 -3.83 6.98
C LEU A 35 -1.26 -4.62 5.78
N VAL A 36 -0.42 -4.02 4.93
CA VAL A 36 0.04 -4.67 3.69
C VAL A 36 0.95 -5.84 3.99
N LYS A 37 1.99 -5.65 4.82
CA LYS A 37 2.97 -6.70 5.11
C LYS A 37 2.34 -7.97 5.71
N PRO A 38 1.50 -7.90 6.76
CA PRO A 38 0.84 -9.09 7.30
C PRO A 38 -0.10 -9.74 6.28
N TYR A 39 -0.82 -8.95 5.50
CA TYR A 39 -1.74 -9.47 4.49
C TYR A 39 -1.01 -10.18 3.35
N ALA A 40 0.09 -9.60 2.85
CA ALA A 40 0.94 -10.20 1.84
C ALA A 40 1.50 -11.56 2.31
N GLY A 41 1.94 -11.64 3.57
CA GLY A 41 2.39 -12.89 4.18
C GLY A 41 1.31 -13.97 4.25
N ALA A 42 0.03 -13.59 4.35
CA ALA A 42 -1.10 -14.52 4.32
C ALA A 42 -1.51 -14.95 2.89
N VAL A 43 -1.20 -14.14 1.87
CA VAL A 43 -1.62 -14.38 0.47
C VAL A 43 -0.58 -15.15 -0.36
N HIS A 44 0.72 -15.06 -0.05
CA HIS A 44 1.83 -15.55 -0.92
C HIS A 44 1.70 -17.03 -1.35
N PRO A 45 2.04 -17.44 -2.61
CA PRO A 45 2.93 -16.81 -3.61
C PRO A 45 2.33 -15.90 -4.69
N GLY A 46 3.08 -14.86 -5.07
CA GLY A 46 2.75 -13.94 -6.17
C GLY A 46 1.98 -12.68 -5.76
N PHE A 47 2.10 -12.25 -4.50
CA PHE A 47 1.49 -10.99 -4.05
C PHE A 47 2.08 -9.80 -4.80
N LEU A 48 1.21 -8.98 -5.38
CA LEU A 48 1.57 -7.76 -6.11
C LEU A 48 0.78 -6.59 -5.53
N LEU A 49 1.47 -5.56 -5.04
CA LEU A 49 0.82 -4.38 -4.49
C LEU A 49 0.36 -3.45 -5.63
N MET A 50 -0.92 -3.12 -5.65
CA MET A 50 -1.51 -2.17 -6.59
C MET A 50 -1.94 -0.91 -5.85
N GLN A 51 -1.40 0.24 -6.26
CA GLN A 51 -1.70 1.55 -5.67
C GLN A 51 -1.51 2.65 -6.71
N ASP A 52 -2.16 3.80 -6.49
CA ASP A 52 -1.96 4.98 -7.34
C ASP A 52 -0.62 5.69 -7.05
N ASN A 53 -0.28 6.66 -7.90
CA ASN A 53 0.94 7.46 -7.77
C ASN A 53 0.80 8.66 -6.80
N ALA A 54 -0.09 8.58 -5.80
CA ALA A 54 -0.18 9.64 -4.80
C ALA A 54 1.19 9.86 -4.12
N ARG A 55 1.54 11.12 -3.82
CA ARG A 55 2.87 11.48 -3.30
C ARG A 55 3.34 10.62 -2.10
N PRO A 56 2.48 10.26 -1.12
CA PRO A 56 2.88 9.36 -0.04
C PRO A 56 3.29 7.95 -0.50
N HIS A 57 2.65 7.41 -1.54
CA HIS A 57 2.88 6.06 -2.06
C HIS A 57 4.22 5.93 -2.78
N VAL A 58 4.55 6.94 -3.59
CA VAL A 58 5.79 6.99 -4.39
C VAL A 58 6.96 7.68 -3.66
N ALA A 59 6.76 8.09 -2.40
CA ALA A 59 7.83 8.69 -1.61
C ALA A 59 8.95 7.68 -1.35
N GLY A 60 10.20 8.15 -1.36
CA GLY A 60 11.39 7.29 -1.21
C GLY A 60 11.37 6.40 0.04
N VAL A 61 10.84 6.90 1.16
CA VAL A 61 10.72 6.12 2.40
C VAL A 61 9.76 4.92 2.27
N CYS A 62 8.75 5.02 1.40
CA CYS A 62 7.80 3.94 1.14
C CYS A 62 8.37 2.98 0.10
N GLN A 63 9.01 3.49 -0.95
CA GLN A 63 9.69 2.68 -1.96
C GLN A 63 10.80 1.82 -1.35
N GLN A 64 11.62 2.41 -0.47
CA GLN A 64 12.65 1.68 0.28
C GLN A 64 12.03 0.57 1.14
N PHE A 65 10.94 0.84 1.85
CA PHE A 65 10.26 -0.17 2.65
C PHE A 65 9.75 -1.33 1.79
N LEU A 66 9.14 -1.05 0.64
CA LEU A 66 8.68 -2.11 -0.28
C LEU A 66 9.84 -2.96 -0.78
N GLN A 67 10.97 -2.34 -1.11
CA GLN A 67 12.17 -3.04 -1.55
C GLN A 67 12.77 -3.93 -0.45
N GLU A 68 12.89 -3.42 0.79
CA GLU A 68 13.41 -4.17 1.94
C GLU A 68 12.54 -5.38 2.30
N GLU A 69 11.22 -5.26 2.13
CA GLU A 69 10.27 -6.33 2.38
C GLU A 69 10.07 -7.28 1.17
N GLY A 70 10.70 -6.97 0.03
CA GLY A 70 10.60 -7.77 -1.19
C GLY A 70 9.21 -7.72 -1.85
N PHE A 71 8.48 -6.61 -1.70
CA PHE A 71 7.18 -6.42 -2.34
C PHE A 71 7.33 -5.82 -3.72
N ASP A 72 6.80 -6.52 -4.73
CA ASP A 72 6.58 -5.93 -6.04
C ASP A 72 5.37 -4.99 -6.00
N ALA A 73 5.51 -3.83 -6.65
CA ALA A 73 4.43 -2.89 -6.88
C ALA A 73 4.15 -2.76 -8.38
N MET A 74 2.88 -2.78 -8.76
CA MET A 74 2.48 -2.59 -10.16
C MET A 74 2.65 -1.13 -10.57
N ASP A 75 3.20 -0.91 -11.76
CA ASP A 75 3.22 0.42 -12.38
C ASP A 75 1.78 0.91 -12.62
N TRP A 76 1.46 2.08 -12.08
CA TRP A 76 0.15 2.70 -12.24
C TRP A 76 0.22 3.91 -13.17
N PRO A 77 -0.61 4.03 -14.22
CA PRO A 77 -0.62 5.21 -15.06
C PRO A 77 -1.26 6.40 -14.32
N ALA A 78 -0.72 7.61 -14.54
CA ALA A 78 -1.25 8.83 -13.93
C ALA A 78 -2.62 9.25 -14.48
N VAL A 79 -2.92 8.83 -15.71
CA VAL A 79 -4.20 9.08 -16.39
C VAL A 79 -4.82 7.73 -16.77
N PRO A 80 -6.15 7.55 -16.58
CA PRO A 80 -6.85 6.40 -17.11
C PRO A 80 -6.60 6.28 -18.60
N GLN A 81 -6.22 5.09 -19.06
CA GLN A 81 -6.12 4.80 -20.49
C GLN A 81 -7.54 4.51 -20.98
N THR A 82 -8.26 5.57 -21.35
CA THR A 82 -9.61 5.53 -21.95
C THR A 82 -9.62 6.34 -23.23
#